data_AF-A0A8S1WMA3-F1
#
_entry.id   AF-A0A8S1WMA3-F1
#
_cell.length_a   1.000
_cell.length_b   1.000
_cell.length_c   1.000
_cell.angle_alpha   90.00
_cell.angle_beta   90.00
_cell.angle_gamma   90.00
#
_symmetry.space_group_name_H-M   'P 1'
#
loop_
_entity.id
_entity.type
_entity.pdbx_description
1 polymer ?
#
loop_
_entity_poly.entity_id
_entity_poly.type
_entity_poly.pdbx_seq_one_letter_code
_entity_poly.pdbx_strand_id
1 'polypeptide(L)'
;MRSTQLTQCIQKEEEDQFVYEFDNLSEPQQNLQTPDFQATKQNEANQQVSYSAQIQQTDQYGFKSQINLIHHKDRKTLNARVEKWRQMINEFDKQNAQLIKERTRKGIPDGLRILAWPLLADIKKAKEKSNTIQKMSKYSDFLTKNEFKFEHQIRLDVHRTFPDNINFQDQTVLSESLVNVLKALSEAIPDMGYCQGLNFLTAALIMVTNDENAFWILYRLMTHYNLTAKYKDPNSLYREFYILDNLIQQYHPYTSKILKRHNIDLFYFTTEWFITLFSTALPINLFYRVFEIFLVEGEKTIFRCALAIIHFKEQKLTQLNDFENGLQYLRSNEDLFHLDSNQFINLMLTKYKFSKNIIQQLDQKYKKNQK
;
A
#
# COMPACT_ATOMS: atom_id res chain seq x y z
N MET A 1 12.47 -14.53 43.93
CA MET A 1 12.13 -13.29 44.66
C MET A 1 11.87 -12.17 43.67
N ARG A 2 10.65 -12.10 43.14
CA ARG A 2 10.03 -10.98 42.39
C ARG A 2 8.64 -11.44 41.97
N SER A 3 7.72 -11.53 42.93
CA SER A 3 6.31 -11.87 42.69
C SER A 3 5.42 -11.43 43.86
N THR A 4 5.67 -10.24 44.42
CA THR A 4 4.89 -9.74 45.57
C THR A 4 4.93 -8.21 45.63
N GLN A 5 4.32 -7.55 44.64
CA GLN A 5 4.13 -6.09 44.66
C GLN A 5 2.86 -5.63 43.92
N LEU A 6 1.83 -6.49 43.84
CA LEU A 6 0.58 -6.18 43.14
C LEU A 6 -0.69 -6.56 43.93
N THR A 7 -0.59 -6.75 45.25
CA THR A 7 -1.74 -7.18 46.08
C THR A 7 -1.86 -6.42 47.41
N GLN A 8 -1.58 -5.11 47.43
CA GLN A 8 -1.73 -4.29 48.66
C GLN A 8 -2.34 -2.88 48.45
N CYS A 9 -3.05 -2.61 47.35
CA CYS A 9 -3.78 -1.34 47.18
C CYS A 9 -5.31 -1.51 47.09
N ILE A 10 -5.86 -2.56 47.69
CA ILE A 10 -7.30 -2.68 47.93
C ILE A 10 -7.49 -3.07 49.39
N GLN A 11 -7.45 -2.08 50.27
CA GLN A 11 -8.17 -1.99 51.56
C GLN A 11 -7.56 -0.86 52.39
N LYS A 12 -8.45 -0.06 53.00
CA LYS A 12 -8.23 1.09 53.90
C LYS A 12 -8.09 2.46 53.25
N GLU A 13 -9.24 3.06 52.93
CA GLU A 13 -9.47 4.49 53.19
C GLU A 13 -10.91 4.64 53.72
N GLU A 14 -11.05 4.54 55.04
CA GLU A 14 -12.12 5.20 55.79
C GLU A 14 -11.44 6.03 56.88
N GLU A 15 -11.90 7.27 56.98
CA GLU A 15 -11.71 8.25 58.07
C GLU A 15 -10.31 8.86 58.25
N ASP A 16 -10.15 10.10 57.76
CA ASP A 16 -9.84 11.22 58.65
C ASP A 16 -10.10 12.58 57.96
N GLN A 17 -11.01 13.35 58.55
CA GLN A 17 -11.29 14.75 58.22
C GLN A 17 -10.16 15.65 58.72
N PHE A 18 -9.58 16.49 57.85
CA PHE A 18 -9.00 17.75 58.28
C PHE A 18 -9.36 18.88 57.32
N VAL A 19 -10.01 19.88 57.90
CA VAL A 19 -10.52 21.11 57.31
C VAL A 19 -9.35 22.04 56.95
N TYR A 20 -9.39 22.61 55.75
CA TYR A 20 -8.73 23.89 55.46
C TYR A 20 -9.75 24.82 54.79
N GLU A 21 -10.15 25.86 55.52
CA GLU A 21 -10.85 27.03 55.01
C GLU A 21 -9.94 27.80 54.05
N PHE A 22 -10.47 28.20 52.91
CA PHE A 22 -9.90 29.27 52.09
C PHE A 22 -10.96 30.34 51.87
N ASP A 23 -10.62 31.53 52.35
CA ASP A 23 -11.37 32.77 52.29
C ASP A 23 -11.71 33.20 50.86
N ASN A 24 -12.88 33.83 50.74
CA ASN A 24 -13.36 34.56 49.58
C ASN A 24 -12.38 35.64 49.13
N LEU A 25 -11.70 35.43 48.00
CA LEU A 25 -11.17 36.51 47.17
C LEU A 25 -11.83 36.45 45.80
N SER A 26 -12.64 37.47 45.52
CA SER A 26 -13.35 37.69 44.27
C SER A 26 -12.34 38.08 43.19
N GLU A 27 -12.12 37.23 42.19
CA GLU A 27 -11.51 37.64 40.92
C GLU A 27 -12.58 37.80 39.84
N PRO A 28 -12.46 38.82 38.96
CA PRO A 28 -13.54 39.23 38.07
C PRO A 28 -13.68 38.27 36.89
N GLN A 29 -14.86 37.67 36.74
CA GLN A 29 -15.27 36.97 35.53
C GLN A 29 -15.40 37.96 34.36
N GLN A 30 -14.31 38.21 33.64
CA GLN A 30 -14.41 38.73 32.27
C GLN A 30 -14.81 37.57 31.35
N ASN A 31 -16.11 37.53 31.07
CA ASN A 31 -16.74 36.65 30.10
C ASN A 31 -16.28 37.05 28.68
N LEU A 32 -15.09 36.62 28.26
CA LEU A 32 -14.64 36.70 26.86
C LEU A 32 -15.28 35.55 26.05
N GLN A 33 -16.61 35.59 25.94
CA GLN A 33 -17.36 34.89 24.89
C GLN A 33 -17.31 35.76 23.64
N THR A 34 -16.18 35.77 22.94
CA THR A 34 -16.15 36.37 21.61
C THR A 34 -16.92 35.46 20.65
N PRO A 35 -17.69 36.01 19.70
CA PRO A 35 -18.40 35.25 18.67
C PRO A 35 -17.48 34.25 17.93
N ASP A 36 -16.21 34.62 17.76
CA ASP A 36 -15.19 33.78 17.11
C ASP A 36 -14.91 32.48 17.85
N PHE A 37 -14.90 32.48 19.20
CA PHE A 37 -14.62 31.27 19.97
C PHE A 37 -15.77 30.24 19.89
N GLN A 38 -17.01 30.72 19.87
CA GLN A 38 -18.19 29.86 19.72
C GLN A 38 -18.33 29.36 18.27
N ALA A 39 -18.02 30.20 17.28
CA ALA A 39 -17.98 29.80 15.87
C ALA A 39 -16.91 28.73 15.61
N THR A 40 -15.73 28.84 16.25
CA THR A 40 -14.65 27.86 16.14
C THR A 40 -15.06 26.51 16.71
N LYS A 41 -15.67 26.47 17.91
CA LYS A 41 -16.19 25.23 18.51
C LYS A 41 -17.33 24.58 17.72
N GLN A 42 -18.23 25.37 17.15
CA GLN A 42 -19.30 24.85 16.28
C GLN A 42 -18.73 24.30 14.97
N ASN A 43 -17.72 24.93 14.38
CA ASN A 43 -17.02 24.41 13.21
C ASN A 43 -16.28 23.11 13.51
N GLU A 44 -15.58 23.01 14.64
CA GLU A 44 -14.93 21.76 15.08
C GLU A 44 -15.95 20.64 15.32
N ALA A 45 -17.07 20.93 15.98
CA ALA A 45 -18.14 19.96 16.22
C ALA A 45 -18.81 19.51 14.90
N ASN A 46 -19.07 20.45 13.97
CA ASN A 46 -19.64 20.13 12.67
C ASN A 46 -18.65 19.32 11.79
N GLN A 47 -17.35 19.61 11.86
CA GLN A 47 -16.31 18.80 11.23
C GLN A 47 -16.25 17.38 11.81
N GLN A 48 -16.36 17.22 13.13
CA GLN A 48 -16.41 15.91 13.77
C GLN A 48 -17.67 15.10 13.40
N VAL A 49 -18.84 15.74 13.33
CA VAL A 49 -20.09 15.11 12.87
C VAL A 49 -19.99 14.73 11.39
N SER A 50 -19.42 15.59 10.54
CA SER A 50 -19.19 15.31 9.12
C SER A 50 -18.22 14.13 8.92
N TYR A 51 -17.09 14.11 9.64
CA TYR A 51 -16.09 13.06 9.56
C TYR A 51 -16.64 11.71 10.06
N SER A 52 -17.41 11.71 11.15
CA SER A 52 -18.05 10.49 11.66
C SER A 52 -19.12 9.93 10.71
N ALA A 53 -19.88 10.79 10.02
CA ALA A 53 -20.81 10.37 8.97
C ALA A 53 -20.08 9.81 7.72
N GLN A 54 -18.94 10.39 7.34
CA GLN A 54 -18.11 9.87 6.24
C GLN A 54 -17.55 8.48 6.55
N ILE A 55 -17.09 8.22 7.78
CA ILE A 55 -16.61 6.90 8.21
C ILE A 55 -17.68 5.82 8.01
N GLN A 56 -18.95 6.13 8.28
CA GLN A 56 -20.07 5.18 8.10
C GLN A 56 -20.31 4.79 6.63
N GLN A 57 -19.81 5.59 5.67
CA GLN A 57 -19.96 5.37 4.24
C GLN A 57 -18.68 4.85 3.58
N THR A 58 -17.61 4.59 4.34
CA THR A 58 -16.33 4.09 3.81
C THR A 58 -16.08 2.63 4.15
N ASP A 59 -15.26 1.96 3.35
CA ASP A 59 -14.70 0.66 3.69
C ASP A 59 -13.64 0.79 4.79
N GLN A 60 -13.11 -0.35 5.24
CA GLN A 60 -12.10 -0.42 6.32
C GLN A 60 -10.78 0.31 6.00
N TYR A 61 -10.54 0.71 4.75
CA TYR A 61 -9.35 1.46 4.35
C TYR A 61 -9.66 2.94 4.10
N GLY A 62 -10.91 3.38 4.31
CA GLY A 62 -11.31 4.78 4.14
C GLY A 62 -11.72 5.16 2.73
N PHE A 63 -11.90 4.19 1.81
CA PHE A 63 -12.48 4.48 0.48
C PHE A 63 -14.00 4.44 0.56
N LYS A 64 -14.71 5.27 -0.21
CA LYS A 64 -16.18 5.21 -0.30
C LYS A 64 -16.65 3.77 -0.55
N SER A 65 -17.44 3.24 0.38
CA SER A 65 -17.92 1.88 0.38
C SER A 65 -18.79 1.67 -0.86
N GLN A 66 -18.30 0.85 -1.79
CA GLN A 66 -19.15 0.28 -2.82
C GLN A 66 -19.97 -0.81 -2.14
N ILE A 67 -21.18 -0.46 -1.73
CA ILE A 67 -22.09 -1.14 -0.78
C ILE A 67 -22.32 -2.66 -1.01
N ASN A 68 -21.83 -3.30 -2.08
CA ASN A 68 -22.29 -4.65 -2.48
C ASN A 68 -21.25 -5.78 -2.54
N LEU A 69 -20.02 -5.61 -2.04
CA LEU A 69 -19.05 -6.72 -1.95
C LEU A 69 -18.96 -7.32 -0.53
N ILE A 70 -20.09 -7.37 0.19
CA ILE A 70 -20.23 -8.24 1.36
C ILE A 70 -20.25 -9.69 0.83
N HIS A 71 -19.07 -10.21 0.51
CA HIS A 71 -18.89 -11.64 0.56
C HIS A 71 -19.20 -12.02 2.00
N HIS A 72 -20.31 -12.74 2.21
CA HIS A 72 -20.46 -13.63 3.34
C HIS A 72 -19.33 -14.66 3.27
N LYS A 73 -18.10 -14.23 3.57
CA LYS A 73 -16.99 -15.14 3.85
C LYS A 73 -17.49 -15.95 5.03
N ASP A 74 -17.59 -17.25 4.80
CA ASP A 74 -17.85 -18.20 5.86
C ASP A 74 -16.93 -17.86 7.05
N ARG A 75 -17.55 -17.38 8.14
CA ARG A 75 -16.84 -16.90 9.33
C ARG A 75 -15.94 -18.00 9.88
N LYS A 76 -16.31 -19.28 9.72
CA LYS A 76 -15.45 -20.41 10.10
C LYS A 76 -14.19 -20.44 9.26
N THR A 77 -14.30 -20.34 7.94
CA THR A 77 -13.13 -20.28 7.04
C THR A 77 -12.22 -19.08 7.35
N LEU A 78 -12.79 -17.91 7.64
CA LEU A 78 -12.00 -16.73 8.03
C LEU A 78 -11.29 -16.95 9.37
N ASN A 79 -11.99 -17.43 10.39
CA ASN A 79 -11.41 -17.69 11.71
C ASN A 79 -10.32 -18.75 11.66
N ALA A 80 -10.54 -19.84 10.93
CA ALA A 80 -9.51 -20.87 10.72
C ALA A 80 -8.28 -20.32 10.00
N ARG A 81 -8.46 -19.36 9.09
CA ARG A 81 -7.35 -18.67 8.41
C ARG A 81 -6.60 -17.74 9.37
N VAL A 82 -7.30 -16.98 10.21
CA VAL A 82 -6.72 -16.14 11.26
C VAL A 82 -5.84 -16.97 12.18
N GLU A 83 -6.35 -18.09 12.69
CA GLU A 83 -5.58 -18.92 13.63
C GLU A 83 -4.33 -19.52 12.98
N LYS A 84 -4.46 -20.00 11.73
CA LYS A 84 -3.29 -20.47 10.97
C LYS A 84 -2.24 -19.38 10.82
N TRP A 85 -2.64 -18.16 10.42
CA TRP A 85 -1.69 -17.06 10.28
C TRP A 85 -1.07 -16.63 11.60
N ARG A 86 -1.84 -16.59 12.70
CA ARG A 86 -1.33 -16.30 14.04
C ARG A 86 -0.20 -17.25 14.43
N GLN A 87 -0.41 -18.56 14.25
CA GLN A 87 0.61 -19.58 14.50
C GLN A 87 1.85 -19.36 13.63
N MET A 88 1.67 -19.10 12.33
CA MET A 88 2.81 -18.89 11.42
C MET A 88 3.56 -17.59 11.69
N ILE A 89 2.91 -16.55 12.22
CA ILE A 89 3.57 -15.30 12.59
C ILE A 89 4.45 -15.51 13.84
N ASN A 90 3.95 -16.27 14.83
CA ASN A 90 4.70 -16.59 16.04
C ASN A 90 5.94 -17.45 15.76
N GLU A 91 5.80 -18.42 14.87
CA GLU A 91 6.86 -19.37 14.49
C GLU A 91 7.31 -19.14 13.04
N PHE A 92 7.52 -17.88 12.67
CA PHE A 92 7.79 -17.54 11.28
C PHE A 92 9.16 -18.04 10.83
N ASP A 93 9.15 -19.09 10.02
CA ASP A 93 10.33 -19.68 9.41
C ASP A 93 10.31 -19.52 7.89
N LYS A 94 11.28 -18.77 7.37
CA LYS A 94 11.45 -18.54 5.93
C LYS A 94 11.84 -19.79 5.15
N GLN A 95 12.38 -20.82 5.81
CA GLN A 95 12.71 -22.08 5.16
C GLN A 95 11.45 -22.83 4.70
N ASN A 96 10.30 -22.58 5.34
CA ASN A 96 8.99 -23.12 4.96
C ASN A 96 8.36 -22.36 3.76
N ALA A 97 9.13 -22.12 2.71
CA ALA A 97 8.75 -21.30 1.56
C ALA A 97 7.45 -21.78 0.86
N GLN A 98 7.23 -23.11 0.78
CA GLN A 98 6.02 -23.67 0.18
C GLN A 98 4.77 -23.35 1.02
N LEU A 99 4.85 -23.51 2.34
CA LEU A 99 3.75 -23.19 3.25
C LEU A 99 3.41 -21.69 3.21
N ILE A 100 4.43 -20.84 3.26
CA ILE A 100 4.27 -19.38 3.17
C ILE A 100 3.55 -19.03 1.87
N LYS A 101 4.02 -19.58 0.75
CA LYS A 101 3.41 -19.35 -0.57
C LYS A 101 1.95 -19.79 -0.63
N GLU A 102 1.63 -20.99 -0.16
CA GLU A 102 0.26 -21.51 -0.18
C GLU A 102 -0.70 -20.68 0.67
N ARG A 103 -0.26 -20.27 1.88
CA ARG A 103 -1.09 -19.45 2.78
C ARG A 103 -1.26 -18.04 2.22
N THR A 104 -0.21 -17.44 1.69
CA THR A 104 -0.24 -16.09 1.08
C THR A 104 -1.20 -16.05 -0.11
N ARG A 105 -1.15 -17.06 -0.98
CA ARG A 105 -2.11 -17.20 -2.10
C ARG A 105 -3.56 -17.26 -1.64
N LYS A 106 -3.85 -17.82 -0.46
CA LYS A 106 -5.21 -17.90 0.11
C LYS A 106 -5.71 -16.62 0.76
N GLY A 107 -4.84 -15.70 1.18
CA GLY A 107 -5.25 -14.51 1.95
C GLY A 107 -4.51 -14.36 3.25
N ILE A 108 -3.91 -13.19 3.47
CA ILE A 108 -3.64 -12.73 4.84
C ILE A 108 -4.88 -11.99 5.33
N PRO A 109 -5.42 -12.36 6.51
CA PRO A 109 -6.48 -11.57 7.16
C PRO A 109 -6.02 -10.13 7.41
N ASP A 110 -6.93 -9.18 7.21
CA ASP A 110 -6.62 -7.75 7.16
C ASP A 110 -5.84 -7.28 8.41
N GLY A 111 -6.36 -7.58 9.61
CA GLY A 111 -5.72 -7.21 10.88
C GLY A 111 -4.38 -7.89 11.18
N LEU A 112 -3.98 -8.92 10.42
CA LEU A 112 -2.69 -9.60 10.60
C LEU A 112 -1.62 -9.10 9.61
N ARG A 113 -1.99 -8.28 8.62
CA ARG A 113 -1.03 -7.76 7.62
C ARG A 113 0.07 -6.92 8.26
N ILE A 114 -0.25 -6.12 9.28
CA ILE A 114 0.71 -5.31 10.03
C ILE A 114 1.86 -6.13 10.63
N LEU A 115 1.58 -7.39 10.99
CA LEU A 115 2.58 -8.33 11.52
C LEU A 115 3.21 -9.18 10.41
N ALA A 116 2.42 -9.62 9.44
CA ALA A 116 2.87 -10.55 8.40
C ALA A 116 3.75 -9.88 7.35
N TRP A 117 3.40 -8.70 6.84
CA TRP A 117 4.14 -8.06 5.74
C TRP A 117 5.59 -7.75 6.10
N PRO A 118 5.93 -7.23 7.29
CA PRO A 118 7.33 -7.08 7.71
C PRO A 118 8.15 -8.38 7.67
N LEU A 119 7.51 -9.50 8.04
CA LEU A 119 8.14 -10.82 8.04
C LEU A 119 8.36 -11.33 6.61
N LEU A 120 7.35 -11.19 5.73
CA LEU A 120 7.41 -11.57 4.32
C LEU A 120 8.44 -10.73 3.55
N ALA A 121 8.45 -9.41 3.77
CA ALA A 121 9.39 -8.48 3.13
C ALA A 121 10.83 -8.61 3.66
N ASP A 122 11.03 -9.33 4.77
CA ASP A 122 12.32 -9.49 5.44
C ASP A 122 12.95 -8.14 5.83
N ILE A 123 12.19 -7.34 6.59
CA ILE A 123 12.65 -6.01 7.01
C ILE A 123 13.85 -6.06 7.97
N LYS A 124 14.06 -7.18 8.68
CA LYS A 124 15.23 -7.37 9.56
C LYS A 124 16.54 -7.27 8.76
N LYS A 125 16.63 -7.98 7.62
CA LYS A 125 17.77 -7.86 6.70
C LYS A 125 17.90 -6.46 6.10
N ALA A 126 16.81 -5.71 5.97
CA ALA A 126 16.82 -4.33 5.51
C ALA A 126 17.55 -3.43 6.51
N LYS A 127 17.16 -3.54 7.79
CA LYS A 127 17.76 -2.82 8.91
C LYS A 127 19.23 -3.16 9.07
N GLU A 128 19.59 -4.44 9.00
CA GLU A 128 20.99 -4.90 9.06
C GLU A 128 21.83 -4.32 7.92
N LYS A 129 21.32 -4.37 6.68
CA LYS A 129 22.00 -3.82 5.51
C LYS A 129 22.17 -2.30 5.63
N SER A 130 21.11 -1.59 6.03
CA SER A 130 21.15 -0.14 6.24
C SER A 130 22.14 0.25 7.33
N ASN A 131 22.12 -0.45 8.47
CA ASN A 131 23.05 -0.20 9.56
C ASN A 131 24.51 -0.42 9.13
N THR A 132 24.75 -1.41 8.26
CA THR A 132 26.09 -1.69 7.73
C THR A 132 26.58 -0.59 6.78
N ILE A 133 25.71 -0.09 5.89
CA ILE A 133 26.08 0.85 4.83
C ILE A 133 26.04 2.30 5.30
N GLN A 134 25.00 2.67 6.05
CA GLN A 134 24.67 4.06 6.39
C GLN A 134 24.71 4.33 7.90
N LYS A 135 24.95 3.31 8.74
CA LYS A 135 24.88 3.40 10.23
C LYS A 135 23.52 3.88 10.75
N MET A 136 22.47 3.72 9.95
CA MET A 136 21.09 4.05 10.29
C MET A 136 20.28 2.76 10.39
N SER A 137 19.62 2.56 11.52
CA SER A 137 18.92 1.30 11.86
C SER A 137 17.46 1.50 12.23
N LYS A 138 17.02 2.74 12.41
CA LYS A 138 15.64 3.14 12.70
C LYS A 138 15.13 4.11 11.64
N TYR A 139 13.83 4.11 11.41
CA TYR A 139 13.18 5.09 10.51
C TYR A 139 13.45 6.53 10.94
N SER A 140 13.40 6.79 12.26
CA SER A 140 13.65 8.10 12.86
C SER A 140 15.00 8.71 12.47
N ASP A 141 16.01 7.88 12.20
CA ASP A 141 17.36 8.34 11.88
C ASP A 141 17.37 9.15 10.58
N PHE A 142 16.47 8.83 9.64
CA PHE A 142 16.30 9.49 8.35
C PHE A 142 15.45 10.76 8.39
N LEU A 143 14.86 11.09 9.55
CA LEU A 143 14.00 12.27 9.73
C LEU A 143 14.67 13.39 10.52
N THR A 144 15.97 13.28 10.78
CA THR A 144 16.72 14.21 11.64
C THR A 144 17.15 15.51 10.95
N LYS A 145 16.99 15.61 9.62
CA LYS A 145 17.35 16.80 8.86
C LYS A 145 16.31 17.91 9.03
N ASN A 146 16.77 19.16 9.01
CA ASN A 146 15.88 20.33 9.01
C ASN A 146 15.23 20.55 7.63
N GLU A 147 15.92 20.18 6.56
CA GLU A 147 15.45 20.37 5.18
C GLU A 147 15.60 19.08 4.37
N PHE A 148 14.62 18.84 3.50
CA PHE A 148 14.55 17.67 2.63
C PHE A 148 14.35 18.12 1.19
N LYS A 149 15.26 17.68 0.30
CA LYS A 149 15.31 18.13 -1.09
C LYS A 149 13.99 17.98 -1.85
N PHE A 150 13.24 16.91 -1.57
CA PHE A 150 12.04 16.53 -2.31
C PHE A 150 10.73 16.87 -1.59
N GLU A 151 10.76 17.50 -0.42
CA GLU A 151 9.56 17.71 0.40
C GLU A 151 8.45 18.47 -0.33
N HIS A 152 8.79 19.52 -1.09
CA HIS A 152 7.80 20.29 -1.85
C HIS A 152 7.06 19.41 -2.87
N GLN A 153 7.79 18.65 -3.68
CA GLN A 153 7.19 17.74 -4.68
C GLN A 153 6.38 16.62 -4.01
N ILE A 154 6.87 16.08 -2.89
CA ILE A 154 6.16 15.06 -2.11
C ILE A 154 4.81 15.61 -1.65
N ARG A 155 4.75 16.83 -1.09
CA ARG A 155 3.49 17.43 -0.63
C ARG A 155 2.50 17.63 -1.77
N LEU A 156 2.94 18.13 -2.92
CA LEU A 156 2.09 18.23 -4.12
C LEU A 156 1.48 16.89 -4.54
N ASP A 157 2.25 15.81 -4.45
CA ASP A 157 1.79 14.47 -4.80
C ASP A 157 0.88 13.86 -3.72
N VAL A 158 1.14 14.14 -2.43
CA VAL A 158 0.27 13.73 -1.33
C VAL A 158 -1.15 14.28 -1.50
N HIS A 159 -1.32 15.56 -1.86
CA HIS A 159 -2.63 16.18 -2.08
C HIS A 159 -3.49 15.47 -3.13
N ARG A 160 -2.87 14.77 -4.10
CA ARG A 160 -3.56 14.00 -5.15
C ARG A 160 -3.49 12.48 -4.93
N THR A 161 -3.02 12.02 -3.77
CA THR A 161 -2.92 10.60 -3.45
C THR A 161 -4.23 10.09 -2.88
N PHE A 162 -4.91 9.21 -3.62
CA PHE A 162 -6.22 8.66 -3.24
C PHE A 162 -7.20 9.77 -2.78
N PRO A 163 -7.54 10.74 -3.65
CA PRO A 163 -8.32 11.92 -3.26
C PRO A 163 -9.72 11.60 -2.71
N ASP A 164 -10.28 10.43 -3.07
CA ASP A 164 -11.56 9.94 -2.55
C ASP A 164 -11.45 9.19 -1.20
N ASN A 165 -10.24 9.06 -0.64
CA ASN A 165 -10.01 8.37 0.62
C ASN A 165 -10.00 9.37 1.79
N ILE A 166 -10.83 9.11 2.80
CA ILE A 166 -10.97 10.01 3.96
C ILE A 166 -9.67 10.19 4.75
N ASN A 167 -8.77 9.20 4.71
CA ASN A 167 -7.51 9.22 5.44
C ASN A 167 -6.44 10.07 4.76
N PHE A 168 -6.58 10.43 3.48
CA PHE A 168 -5.59 11.22 2.74
C PHE A 168 -6.12 12.59 2.32
N GLN A 169 -7.21 13.03 2.94
CA GLN A 169 -7.60 14.44 2.90
C GLN A 169 -6.52 15.31 3.55
N ASP A 170 -6.55 16.61 3.28
CA ASP A 170 -5.51 17.54 3.73
C ASP A 170 -5.33 17.52 5.26
N GLN A 171 -4.07 17.46 5.70
CA GLN A 171 -3.64 17.57 7.11
C GLN A 171 -4.15 16.45 8.04
N THR A 172 -4.56 15.30 7.50
CA THR A 172 -4.79 14.11 8.32
C THR A 172 -3.48 13.53 8.86
N VAL A 173 -3.57 12.73 9.92
CA VAL A 173 -2.41 11.99 10.46
C VAL A 173 -1.74 11.12 9.38
N LEU A 174 -2.53 10.42 8.55
CA LEU A 174 -1.96 9.55 7.51
C LEU A 174 -1.36 10.34 6.33
N SER A 175 -1.87 11.54 6.03
CA SER A 175 -1.24 12.42 5.02
C SER A 175 0.15 12.89 5.47
N GLU A 176 0.33 13.25 6.74
CA GLU A 176 1.65 13.62 7.28
C GLU A 176 2.57 12.40 7.46
N SER A 177 2.05 11.24 7.87
CA SER A 177 2.79 9.97 7.83
C SER A 177 3.31 9.67 6.42
N LEU A 178 2.48 9.88 5.39
CA LEU A 178 2.87 9.69 3.99
C LEU A 178 4.02 10.61 3.59
N VAL A 179 3.94 11.89 3.94
CA VAL A 179 5.03 12.86 3.70
C VAL A 179 6.32 12.40 4.38
N ASN A 180 6.25 12.02 5.65
CA ASN A 180 7.42 11.63 6.43
C ASN A 180 8.07 10.34 5.92
N VAL A 181 7.29 9.31 5.59
CA VAL A 181 7.83 8.06 5.04
C VAL A 181 8.51 8.29 3.68
N LEU A 182 7.92 9.12 2.81
CA LEU A 182 8.52 9.46 1.52
C LEU A 182 9.81 10.29 1.66
N LYS A 183 9.82 11.27 2.57
CA LYS A 183 11.01 12.06 2.92
C LYS A 183 12.14 11.15 3.38
N ALA A 184 11.87 10.30 4.38
CA ALA A 184 12.84 9.36 4.91
C ALA A 184 13.39 8.42 3.83
N LEU A 185 12.55 7.91 2.93
CA LEU A 185 13.01 7.04 1.85
C LEU A 185 13.91 7.77 0.85
N SER A 186 13.55 9.01 0.49
CA SER A 186 14.36 9.83 -0.42
C SER A 186 15.76 10.11 0.14
N GLU A 187 15.88 10.22 1.47
CA GLU A 187 17.16 10.33 2.17
C GLU A 187 17.89 8.98 2.29
N ALA A 188 17.16 7.89 2.50
CA ALA A 188 17.74 6.55 2.61
C ALA A 188 18.30 6.03 1.27
N ILE A 189 17.80 6.53 0.14
CA ILE A 189 18.23 6.15 -1.21
C ILE A 189 18.41 7.41 -2.08
N PRO A 190 19.46 8.24 -1.82
CA PRO A 190 19.62 9.53 -2.49
C PRO A 190 19.72 9.44 -4.01
N ASP A 191 20.33 8.35 -4.52
CA ASP A 191 20.47 8.08 -5.96
C ASP A 191 19.13 7.92 -6.70
N MET A 192 18.09 7.52 -5.98
CA MET A 192 16.72 7.43 -6.48
C MET A 192 15.97 8.74 -6.21
N GLY A 193 16.16 9.33 -5.03
CA GLY A 193 15.41 10.48 -4.56
C GLY A 193 13.92 10.15 -4.42
N TYR A 194 13.07 11.03 -4.95
CA TYR A 194 11.62 10.83 -5.03
C TYR A 194 11.17 10.75 -6.49
N CYS A 195 10.37 9.74 -6.81
CA CYS A 195 9.72 9.58 -8.11
C CYS A 195 8.21 9.63 -7.94
N GLN A 196 7.56 10.43 -8.79
CA GLN A 196 6.11 10.51 -8.88
C GLN A 196 5.49 9.12 -9.09
N GLY A 197 4.41 8.84 -8.37
CA GLY A 197 3.72 7.54 -8.37
C GLY A 197 4.08 6.69 -7.15
N LEU A 198 5.22 6.94 -6.51
CA LEU A 198 5.62 6.23 -5.28
C LEU A 198 4.71 6.55 -4.08
N ASN A 199 4.11 7.74 -4.08
CA ASN A 199 3.10 8.17 -3.10
C ASN A 199 1.94 7.18 -2.96
N PHE A 200 1.41 6.65 -4.07
CA PHE A 200 0.29 5.69 -4.02
C PHE A 200 0.67 4.35 -3.38
N LEU A 201 1.84 3.82 -3.74
CA LEU A 201 2.36 2.60 -3.11
C LEU A 201 2.58 2.82 -1.61
N THR A 202 3.15 3.97 -1.24
CA THR A 202 3.44 4.32 0.16
C THR A 202 2.17 4.48 0.98
N ALA A 203 1.18 5.21 0.45
CA ALA A 203 -0.13 5.38 1.05
C ALA A 203 -0.82 4.03 1.29
N ALA A 204 -0.75 3.13 0.30
CA ALA A 204 -1.31 1.79 0.42
C ALA A 204 -0.66 0.98 1.57
N LEU A 205 0.63 1.16 1.84
CA LEU A 205 1.27 0.48 2.97
C LEU A 205 0.93 1.12 4.32
N ILE A 206 0.85 2.44 4.39
CA ILE A 206 0.54 3.19 5.62
C ILE A 206 -0.90 2.93 6.09
N MET A 207 -1.85 2.68 5.19
CA MET A 207 -3.22 2.27 5.57
C MET A 207 -3.26 0.93 6.34
N VAL A 208 -2.21 0.12 6.25
CA VAL A 208 -2.18 -1.24 6.82
C VAL A 208 -1.11 -1.38 7.91
N THR A 209 -0.11 -0.51 7.91
CA THR A 209 1.08 -0.63 8.77
C THR A 209 1.39 0.70 9.43
N ASN A 210 2.32 0.72 10.38
CA ASN A 210 2.85 1.98 10.92
C ASN A 210 3.99 2.52 10.03
N ASP A 211 4.36 3.78 10.22
CA ASP A 211 5.39 4.47 9.44
C ASP A 211 6.72 3.69 9.35
N GLU A 212 7.21 3.16 10.48
CA GLU A 212 8.46 2.39 10.54
C GLU A 212 8.37 1.14 9.65
N ASN A 213 7.29 0.35 9.76
CA ASN A 213 7.12 -0.84 8.93
C ASN A 213 6.92 -0.48 7.46
N ALA A 214 6.11 0.54 7.15
CA ALA A 214 5.91 1.02 5.79
C ALA A 214 7.24 1.42 5.15
N PHE A 215 8.05 2.23 5.85
CA PHE A 215 9.37 2.66 5.43
C PHE A 215 10.29 1.48 5.13
N TRP A 216 10.44 0.51 6.06
CA TRP A 216 11.35 -0.60 5.84
C TRP A 216 10.87 -1.58 4.77
N ILE A 217 9.56 -1.76 4.62
CA ILE A 217 9.00 -2.52 3.50
C ILE A 217 9.36 -1.78 2.19
N LEU A 218 9.12 -0.48 2.06
CA LEU A 218 9.52 0.30 0.87
C LEU A 218 11.01 0.17 0.59
N TYR A 219 11.86 0.38 1.59
CA TYR A 219 13.30 0.25 1.44
C TYR A 219 13.68 -1.14 0.93
N ARG A 220 12.98 -2.20 1.37
CA ARG A 220 13.17 -3.54 0.80
C ARG A 220 12.68 -3.69 -0.62
N LEU A 221 11.53 -3.12 -0.97
CA LEU A 221 11.05 -3.11 -2.35
C LEU A 221 12.08 -2.46 -3.28
N MET A 222 12.64 -1.33 -2.87
CA MET A 222 13.67 -0.63 -3.64
C MET A 222 14.95 -1.46 -3.78
N THR A 223 15.50 -1.92 -2.65
CA THR A 223 16.86 -2.51 -2.61
C THR A 223 16.93 -4.00 -2.90
N HIS A 224 15.88 -4.78 -2.63
CA HIS A 224 15.87 -6.24 -2.81
C HIS A 224 15.12 -6.66 -4.06
N TYR A 225 13.95 -6.06 -4.30
CA TYR A 225 13.15 -6.31 -5.50
C TYR A 225 13.61 -5.48 -6.71
N ASN A 226 14.72 -4.75 -6.55
CA ASN A 226 15.38 -3.95 -7.57
C ASN A 226 14.45 -2.92 -8.22
N LEU A 227 13.53 -2.35 -7.45
CA LEU A 227 12.64 -1.29 -7.96
C LEU A 227 13.35 0.06 -8.06
N THR A 228 14.47 0.28 -7.36
CA THR A 228 15.25 1.53 -7.46
C THR A 228 15.56 1.91 -8.91
N ALA A 229 15.96 0.94 -9.75
CA ALA A 229 16.24 1.22 -11.15
C ALA A 229 15.00 1.75 -11.90
N LYS A 230 13.81 1.24 -11.56
CA LYS A 230 12.51 1.63 -12.15
C LYS A 230 12.13 3.07 -11.86
N TYR A 231 12.42 3.54 -10.64
CA TYR A 231 12.10 4.89 -10.21
C TYR A 231 13.19 5.91 -10.54
N LYS A 232 14.44 5.47 -10.72
CA LYS A 232 15.56 6.36 -11.06
C LYS A 232 15.55 6.80 -12.52
N ASP A 233 15.20 5.89 -13.43
CA ASP A 233 15.19 6.15 -14.87
C ASP A 233 13.91 5.58 -15.49
N PRO A 234 12.97 6.43 -15.98
CA PRO A 234 11.76 5.97 -16.66
C PRO A 234 12.04 5.03 -17.84
N ASN A 235 13.19 5.15 -18.51
CA ASN A 235 13.57 4.27 -19.62
C ASN A 235 13.81 2.82 -19.18
N SER A 236 14.06 2.58 -17.90
CA SER A 236 14.20 1.22 -17.38
C SER A 236 12.91 0.39 -17.51
N LEU A 237 11.74 1.04 -17.69
CA LEU A 237 10.47 0.38 -17.92
C LEU A 237 10.35 -0.26 -19.31
N TYR A 238 11.17 0.14 -20.30
CA TYR A 238 11.18 -0.50 -21.62
C TYR A 238 11.48 -2.00 -21.55
N ARG A 239 12.28 -2.44 -20.56
CA ARG A 239 12.47 -3.86 -20.24
C ARG A 239 11.14 -4.54 -19.89
N GLU A 240 10.37 -3.91 -19.01
CA GLU A 240 9.09 -4.45 -18.54
C GLU A 240 8.06 -4.49 -19.68
N PHE A 241 8.01 -3.46 -20.52
CA PHE A 241 7.16 -3.46 -21.72
C PHE A 241 7.55 -4.56 -22.69
N TYR A 242 8.85 -4.77 -22.94
CA TYR A 242 9.32 -5.84 -23.80
C TYR A 242 8.91 -7.22 -23.29
N ILE A 243 9.09 -7.47 -21.99
CA ILE A 243 8.72 -8.75 -21.36
C ILE A 243 7.20 -8.93 -21.41
N LEU A 244 6.44 -7.89 -21.06
CA LEU A 244 4.98 -7.94 -21.08
C LEU A 244 4.43 -8.14 -22.50
N ASP A 245 4.99 -7.49 -23.52
CA ASP A 245 4.56 -7.67 -24.92
C ASP A 245 4.75 -9.12 -25.38
N ASN A 246 5.89 -9.73 -25.06
CA ASN A 246 6.14 -11.14 -25.36
C ASN A 246 5.14 -12.07 -24.63
N LEU A 247 4.80 -11.76 -23.38
CA LEU A 247 3.82 -12.52 -22.62
C LEU A 247 2.39 -12.31 -23.15
N ILE A 248 2.02 -11.10 -23.58
CA ILE A 248 0.72 -10.82 -24.22
C ILE A 248 0.62 -11.59 -25.54
N GLN A 249 1.68 -11.58 -26.36
CA GLN A 249 1.71 -12.38 -27.60
C GLN A 249 1.47 -13.87 -27.33
N GLN A 250 2.01 -14.40 -26.22
CA GLN A 250 1.85 -15.79 -25.84
C GLN A 250 0.46 -16.11 -25.29
N TYR A 251 -0.06 -15.30 -24.36
CA TYR A 251 -1.27 -15.62 -23.58
C TYR A 251 -2.55 -14.96 -24.11
N HIS A 252 -2.42 -13.85 -24.85
CA HIS A 252 -3.50 -13.07 -25.44
C HIS A 252 -3.15 -12.67 -26.89
N PRO A 253 -2.92 -13.63 -27.80
CA PRO A 253 -2.45 -13.35 -29.17
C PRO A 253 -3.43 -12.46 -29.96
N TYR A 254 -4.73 -12.57 -29.68
CA TYR A 254 -5.74 -11.72 -30.32
C TYR A 254 -5.63 -10.26 -29.85
N THR A 255 -5.52 -10.04 -28.53
CA THR A 255 -5.23 -8.72 -27.98
C THR A 255 -3.93 -8.13 -28.55
N SER A 256 -2.86 -8.92 -28.66
CA SER A 256 -1.61 -8.45 -29.27
C SER A 256 -1.81 -7.96 -30.71
N LYS A 257 -2.59 -8.68 -31.53
CA LYS A 257 -2.92 -8.25 -32.90
C LYS A 257 -3.73 -6.95 -32.91
N ILE A 258 -4.69 -6.78 -32.00
CA ILE A 258 -5.48 -5.54 -31.90
C ILE A 258 -4.58 -4.36 -31.55
N LEU A 259 -3.73 -4.50 -30.52
CA LEU A 259 -2.80 -3.45 -30.10
C LEU A 259 -1.90 -3.02 -31.27
N LYS A 260 -1.34 -3.99 -32.01
CA LYS A 260 -0.50 -3.72 -33.19
C LYS A 260 -1.27 -3.07 -34.33
N ARG A 261 -2.48 -3.57 -34.64
CA ARG A 261 -3.35 -3.02 -35.71
C ARG A 261 -3.68 -1.54 -35.45
N HIS A 262 -3.89 -1.21 -34.18
CA HIS A 262 -4.27 0.14 -33.76
C HIS A 262 -3.07 1.01 -33.34
N ASN A 263 -1.83 0.52 -33.48
CA ASN A 263 -0.61 1.21 -33.04
C ASN A 263 -0.63 1.65 -31.56
N ILE A 264 -1.21 0.83 -30.67
CA ILE A 264 -1.24 1.08 -29.23
C ILE A 264 -0.06 0.36 -28.56
N ASP A 265 1.00 1.12 -28.27
CA ASP A 265 2.13 0.61 -27.49
C ASP A 265 1.82 0.46 -26.00
N LEU A 266 2.43 -0.53 -25.37
CA LEU A 266 2.21 -0.82 -23.94
C LEU A 266 2.59 0.34 -23.02
N PHE A 267 3.58 1.15 -23.40
CA PHE A 267 4.00 2.33 -22.64
C PHE A 267 2.82 3.28 -22.36
N TYR A 268 1.86 3.40 -23.29
CA TYR A 268 0.78 4.37 -23.16
C TYR A 268 -0.20 4.07 -22.03
N PHE A 269 -0.34 2.81 -21.59
CA PHE A 269 -1.31 2.43 -20.56
C PHE A 269 -0.73 1.60 -19.40
N THR A 270 0.46 1.00 -19.56
CA THR A 270 1.06 0.14 -18.52
C THR A 270 2.14 0.82 -17.70
N THR A 271 2.60 2.02 -18.07
CA THR A 271 3.62 2.77 -17.32
C THR A 271 3.23 2.95 -15.85
N GLU A 272 2.01 3.42 -15.62
CA GLU A 272 1.47 3.61 -14.28
C GLU A 272 1.40 2.29 -13.49
N TRP A 273 1.00 1.19 -14.13
CA TRP A 273 0.92 -0.11 -13.50
C TRP A 273 2.24 -0.55 -12.87
N PHE A 274 3.36 -0.33 -13.58
CA PHE A 274 4.68 -0.70 -13.09
C PHE A 274 5.23 0.29 -12.06
N ILE A 275 4.99 1.59 -12.25
CA ILE A 275 5.47 2.63 -11.32
C ILE A 275 4.72 2.57 -9.99
N THR A 276 3.41 2.37 -10.00
CA THR A 276 2.60 2.36 -8.77
C THR A 276 2.44 0.95 -8.19
N LEU A 277 3.06 -0.05 -8.82
CA LEU A 277 2.88 -1.47 -8.50
C LEU A 277 1.39 -1.89 -8.50
N PHE A 278 0.62 -1.31 -9.42
CA PHE A 278 -0.84 -1.44 -9.55
C PHE A 278 -1.68 -0.84 -8.41
N SER A 279 -1.10 -0.09 -7.47
CA SER A 279 -1.87 0.53 -6.37
C SER A 279 -2.90 1.56 -6.83
N THR A 280 -2.73 2.11 -8.04
CA THR A 280 -3.71 3.01 -8.68
C THR A 280 -4.64 2.30 -9.67
N ALA A 281 -4.23 1.13 -10.17
CA ALA A 281 -4.98 0.37 -11.17
C ALA A 281 -6.02 -0.56 -10.55
N LEU A 282 -5.68 -1.19 -9.41
CA LEU A 282 -6.54 -2.15 -8.75
C LEU A 282 -7.31 -1.51 -7.59
N PRO A 283 -8.54 -1.96 -7.31
CA PRO A 283 -9.19 -1.66 -6.04
C PRO A 283 -8.30 -2.09 -4.87
N ILE A 284 -8.27 -1.31 -3.79
CA ILE A 284 -7.27 -1.47 -2.73
C ILE A 284 -7.25 -2.89 -2.13
N ASN A 285 -8.42 -3.50 -1.96
CA ASN A 285 -8.57 -4.87 -1.47
C ASN A 285 -7.87 -5.88 -2.39
N LEU A 286 -8.02 -5.73 -3.71
CA LEU A 286 -7.37 -6.59 -4.69
C LEU A 286 -5.87 -6.29 -4.78
N PHE A 287 -5.48 -5.01 -4.75
CA PHE A 287 -4.07 -4.61 -4.68
C PHE A 287 -3.35 -5.33 -3.54
N TYR A 288 -3.89 -5.34 -2.31
CA TYR A 288 -3.26 -6.02 -1.18
C TYR A 288 -3.07 -7.52 -1.42
N ARG A 289 -4.03 -8.19 -2.06
CA ARG A 289 -3.92 -9.62 -2.38
C ARG A 289 -2.82 -9.89 -3.40
N VAL A 290 -2.68 -9.03 -4.41
CA VAL A 290 -1.58 -9.10 -5.39
C VAL A 290 -0.24 -8.78 -4.73
N PHE A 291 -0.19 -7.73 -3.90
CA PHE A 291 1.00 -7.29 -3.19
C PHE A 291 1.56 -8.37 -2.25
N GLU A 292 0.69 -9.04 -1.49
CA GLU A 292 1.05 -10.18 -0.64
C GLU A 292 1.77 -11.29 -1.44
N ILE A 293 1.21 -11.66 -2.60
CA ILE A 293 1.82 -12.67 -3.48
C ILE A 293 3.12 -12.15 -4.08
N PHE A 294 3.21 -10.86 -4.38
CA PHE A 294 4.44 -10.23 -4.87
C PHE A 294 5.57 -10.28 -3.83
N LEU A 295 5.28 -10.06 -2.54
CA LEU A 295 6.26 -10.20 -1.46
C LEU A 295 6.83 -11.62 -1.31
N VAL A 296 6.17 -12.64 -1.87
CA VAL A 296 6.63 -14.04 -1.78
C VAL A 296 7.17 -14.57 -3.10
N GLU A 297 6.54 -14.23 -4.23
CA GLU A 297 6.86 -14.77 -5.54
C GLU A 297 7.64 -13.81 -6.46
N GLY A 298 7.79 -12.55 -6.04
CA GLY A 298 8.56 -11.51 -6.73
C GLY A 298 7.97 -11.07 -8.07
N GLU A 299 8.85 -10.61 -8.96
CA GLU A 299 8.51 -9.92 -10.23
C GLU A 299 7.50 -10.66 -11.12
N LYS A 300 7.45 -12.00 -11.06
CA LYS A 300 6.47 -12.79 -11.83
C LYS A 300 5.03 -12.38 -11.53
N THR A 301 4.75 -12.02 -10.28
CA THR A 301 3.41 -11.61 -9.86
C THR A 301 2.94 -10.36 -10.60
N ILE A 302 3.86 -9.42 -10.87
CA ILE A 302 3.58 -8.17 -11.58
C ILE A 302 3.12 -8.45 -13.01
N PHE A 303 3.86 -9.31 -13.74
CA PHE A 303 3.47 -9.70 -15.09
C PHE A 303 2.18 -10.53 -15.14
N ARG A 304 1.97 -11.44 -14.17
CA ARG A 304 0.69 -12.17 -14.08
C ARG A 304 -0.48 -11.24 -13.82
N CYS A 305 -0.30 -10.22 -12.99
CA CYS A 305 -1.30 -9.21 -12.70
C CYS A 305 -1.65 -8.42 -13.96
N ALA A 306 -0.66 -7.94 -14.71
CA ALA A 306 -0.89 -7.26 -16.00
C ALA A 306 -1.69 -8.12 -16.98
N LEU A 307 -1.32 -9.40 -17.15
CA LEU A 307 -2.05 -10.32 -18.02
C LEU A 307 -3.50 -10.57 -17.54
N ALA A 308 -3.71 -10.65 -16.23
CA ALA A 308 -5.05 -10.80 -15.66
C ALA A 308 -5.91 -9.55 -15.90
N ILE A 309 -5.37 -8.34 -15.75
CA ILE A 309 -6.08 -7.09 -16.11
C ILE A 309 -6.46 -7.10 -17.59
N ILE A 310 -5.51 -7.45 -18.47
CA ILE A 310 -5.74 -7.55 -19.91
C ILE A 310 -6.85 -8.55 -20.23
N HIS A 311 -6.92 -9.67 -19.52
CA HIS A 311 -7.99 -10.65 -19.72
C HIS A 311 -9.39 -10.10 -19.47
N PHE A 312 -9.57 -9.34 -18.40
CA PHE A 312 -10.87 -8.75 -18.09
C PHE A 312 -11.24 -7.64 -19.09
N LYS A 313 -10.24 -7.02 -19.71
CA LYS A 313 -10.45 -5.98 -20.74
C LYS A 313 -10.59 -6.53 -22.16
N GLU A 314 -10.13 -7.74 -22.40
CA GLU A 314 -9.98 -8.32 -23.75
C GLU A 314 -11.29 -8.28 -24.54
N GLN A 315 -12.41 -8.72 -23.94
CA GLN A 315 -13.70 -8.81 -24.63
C GLN A 315 -14.16 -7.47 -25.21
N LYS A 316 -14.16 -6.40 -24.40
CA LYS A 316 -14.59 -5.07 -24.85
C LYS A 316 -13.55 -4.42 -25.75
N LEU A 317 -12.26 -4.65 -25.52
CA LEU A 317 -11.20 -4.19 -26.40
C LEU A 317 -11.37 -4.71 -27.84
N THR A 318 -11.92 -5.92 -28.01
CA THR A 318 -12.19 -6.48 -29.35
C THR A 318 -13.21 -5.70 -30.18
N GLN A 319 -14.07 -4.93 -29.50
CA GLN A 319 -15.16 -4.16 -30.13
C GLN A 319 -14.70 -2.75 -30.53
N LEU A 320 -13.51 -2.33 -30.07
CA LEU A 320 -12.95 -1.01 -30.33
C LEU A 320 -12.11 -1.03 -31.61
N ASN A 321 -12.36 -0.07 -32.49
CA ASN A 321 -11.85 -0.07 -33.87
C ASN A 321 -10.84 1.04 -34.16
N ASP A 322 -10.48 1.84 -33.16
CA ASP A 322 -9.54 2.97 -33.31
C ASP A 322 -8.60 3.11 -32.11
N PHE A 323 -7.51 3.83 -32.32
CA PHE A 323 -6.46 4.08 -31.33
C PHE A 323 -6.97 4.80 -30.09
N GLU A 324 -7.77 5.85 -30.26
CA GLU A 324 -8.18 6.75 -29.16
C GLU A 324 -9.11 6.06 -28.18
N ASN A 325 -10.20 5.46 -28.67
CA ASN A 325 -11.15 4.72 -27.85
C ASN A 325 -10.48 3.49 -27.21
N GLY A 326 -9.64 2.78 -27.97
CA GLY A 326 -8.87 1.64 -27.46
C GLY A 326 -7.95 2.03 -26.30
N LEU A 327 -7.19 3.11 -26.45
CA LEU A 327 -6.28 3.58 -25.42
C LEU A 327 -7.00 4.14 -24.20
N GLN A 328 -8.07 4.93 -24.39
CA GLN A 328 -8.89 5.44 -23.29
C GLN A 328 -9.47 4.28 -22.47
N TYR A 329 -9.99 3.25 -23.14
CA TYR A 329 -10.55 2.08 -22.48
C TYR A 329 -9.50 1.27 -21.70
N LEU A 330 -8.29 1.12 -22.26
CA LEU A 330 -7.18 0.43 -21.59
C LEU A 330 -6.69 1.18 -20.34
N ARG A 331 -6.77 2.50 -20.33
CA ARG A 331 -6.42 3.35 -19.16
C ARG A 331 -7.50 3.38 -18.08
N SER A 332 -8.77 3.15 -18.44
CA SER A 332 -9.87 3.10 -17.46
C SER A 332 -9.75 1.89 -16.53
N ASN A 333 -10.00 2.08 -15.24
CA ASN A 333 -10.02 0.99 -14.24
C ASN A 333 -11.45 0.51 -13.92
N GLU A 334 -12.48 0.98 -14.64
CA GLU A 334 -13.89 0.72 -14.34
C GLU A 334 -14.21 -0.77 -14.23
N ASP A 335 -13.75 -1.58 -15.18
CA ASP A 335 -14.02 -3.02 -15.20
C ASP A 335 -13.39 -3.76 -14.02
N LEU A 336 -12.42 -3.15 -13.34
CA LEU A 336 -11.68 -3.76 -12.23
C LEU A 336 -12.38 -3.54 -10.88
N PHE A 337 -13.21 -2.50 -10.73
CA PHE A 337 -13.82 -2.13 -9.45
C PHE A 337 -14.74 -3.19 -8.87
N HIS A 338 -15.42 -3.96 -9.73
CA HIS A 338 -16.42 -4.94 -9.30
C HIS A 338 -15.89 -6.38 -9.29
N LEU A 339 -14.59 -6.58 -9.51
CA LEU A 339 -14.02 -7.92 -9.55
C LEU A 339 -13.89 -8.50 -8.14
N ASP A 340 -14.39 -9.74 -7.95
CA ASP A 340 -14.05 -10.51 -6.75
C ASP A 340 -12.55 -10.78 -6.74
N SER A 341 -11.92 -10.46 -5.62
CA SER A 341 -10.48 -10.64 -5.46
C SER A 341 -10.07 -12.11 -5.57
N ASN A 342 -10.90 -13.06 -5.12
CA ASN A 342 -10.53 -14.47 -5.24
C ASN A 342 -10.61 -14.96 -6.69
N GLN A 343 -11.63 -14.56 -7.44
CA GLN A 343 -11.75 -14.84 -8.87
C GLN A 343 -10.54 -14.28 -9.63
N PHE A 344 -10.17 -13.02 -9.40
CA PHE A 344 -9.00 -12.41 -10.03
C PHE A 344 -7.72 -13.18 -9.71
N ILE A 345 -7.46 -13.45 -8.42
CA ILE A 345 -6.25 -14.15 -7.98
C ILE A 345 -6.21 -15.59 -8.51
N ASN A 346 -7.35 -16.29 -8.54
CA ASN A 346 -7.43 -17.64 -9.08
C ASN A 346 -7.11 -17.65 -10.58
N LEU A 347 -7.73 -16.77 -11.37
CA LEU A 347 -7.39 -16.60 -12.78
C LEU A 347 -5.88 -16.31 -12.94
N MET A 348 -5.38 -15.31 -12.22
CA MET A 348 -3.99 -14.86 -12.27
C MET A 348 -3.00 -16.02 -12.05
N LEU A 349 -3.26 -16.86 -11.04
CA LEU A 349 -2.35 -17.95 -10.65
C LEU A 349 -2.53 -19.23 -11.48
N THR A 350 -3.74 -19.50 -11.99
CA THR A 350 -4.05 -20.73 -12.72
C THR A 350 -3.79 -20.61 -14.22
N LYS A 351 -4.13 -19.47 -14.83
CA LYS A 351 -4.00 -19.25 -16.28
C LYS A 351 -2.57 -18.86 -16.67
N TYR A 352 -1.92 -18.00 -15.90
CA TYR A 352 -0.60 -17.43 -16.26
C TYR A 352 0.56 -18.15 -15.57
N LYS A 353 0.84 -19.36 -16.02
CA LYS A 353 1.91 -20.22 -15.49
C LYS A 353 3.20 -20.08 -16.32
N PHE A 354 4.08 -19.18 -15.90
CA PHE A 354 5.46 -19.11 -16.38
C PHE A 354 6.47 -19.10 -15.23
N SER A 355 7.68 -19.58 -15.50
CA SER A 355 8.79 -19.65 -14.55
C SER A 355 9.58 -18.34 -14.52
N LYS A 356 10.48 -18.20 -13.52
CA LYS A 356 11.38 -17.04 -13.45
C LYS A 356 12.38 -17.06 -14.62
N ASN A 357 12.73 -18.25 -15.10
CA ASN A 357 13.65 -18.43 -16.22
C ASN A 357 13.10 -17.81 -17.50
N ILE A 358 11.78 -17.85 -17.74
CA ILE A 358 11.17 -17.20 -18.92
C ILE A 358 11.42 -15.69 -18.88
N ILE A 359 11.20 -15.04 -17.72
CA ILE A 359 11.49 -13.61 -17.55
C ILE A 359 12.97 -13.33 -17.77
N GLN A 360 13.86 -14.14 -17.20
CA GLN A 360 15.31 -13.96 -17.35
C GLN A 360 15.76 -14.13 -18.81
N GLN A 361 15.20 -15.08 -19.55
CA GLN A 361 15.48 -15.27 -20.97
C GLN A 361 15.01 -14.07 -21.80
N LEU A 362 13.81 -13.56 -21.53
CA LEU A 362 13.30 -12.36 -22.20
C LEU A 362 14.13 -11.11 -21.87
N ASP A 363 14.56 -10.95 -20.61
CA ASP A 363 15.47 -9.88 -20.19
C ASP A 363 16.83 -9.96 -20.90
N GLN A 364 17.40 -11.16 -21.04
CA GLN A 364 18.64 -11.36 -21.80
C GLN A 364 18.46 -11.03 -23.28
N LYS A 365 17.32 -11.39 -23.89
CA LYS A 365 17.00 -11.01 -25.27
C LYS A 365 16.86 -9.50 -25.42
N TYR A 366 16.15 -8.83 -24.51
CA TYR A 366 16.03 -7.38 -24.48
C TYR A 366 17.40 -6.70 -24.45
N LYS A 367 18.29 -7.12 -23.54
CA LYS A 367 19.65 -6.58 -23.43
C LYS A 367 20.52 -6.81 -24.66
N LYS A 368 20.29 -7.90 -25.40
CA LYS A 368 20.99 -8.17 -26.67
C LYS A 368 20.53 -7.26 -27.79
N ASN A 369 19.24 -6.93 -27.84
CA ASN A 369 18.68 -6.06 -28.88
C ASN A 369 19.01 -4.57 -28.71
N GLN A 370 19.51 -4.18 -27.53
CA GLN A 370 19.95 -2.81 -27.21
C GLN A 370 21.44 -2.58 -27.50
N LYS A 371 22.19 -3.64 -27.85
CA LYS A 371 23.57 -3.58 -28.31
C LYS A 371 23.60 -3.67 -29.83
#